data_AF-A0A0S8IY79-F1
#
_entry.id   AF-A0A0S8IY79-F1
#
_cell.length_a   1.000
_cell.length_b   1.000
_cell.length_c   1.000
_cell.angle_alpha   90.00
_cell.angle_beta   90.00
_cell.angle_gamma   90.00
#
_symmetry.space_group_name_H-M   'P 1'
#
loop_
_entity.id
_entity.type
_entity.pdbx_description
1 polymer ?
#
loop_
_entity_poly.entity_id
_entity_poly.type
_entity_poly.pdbx_seq_one_letter_code
_entity_poly.pdbx_strand_id
1 'polypeptide(L)'
;FEGVSDLLASDYLPQDYDTAKVYFSRYHQSSDWCRSDIKKNIDQGCIITNYFGHGAMGLWGGEVFFDCGDVSSLENLEKYTVLLNWTCLNGYFLDGLRDFCLAEEFVRTENKGAVACWAPSGLGYTWTSQMLAEGLFGSFFEQGNYILGSAILESQLYFAQNLWEDDDNLKMFVLFGDPALEMGFPPVPDLFPAWVDFNPDPPFVYNPDTISVRIYNSGRFDAQSVLVRFSMEGPDSLKTIIGEKTILFLPPFDSTVVKEIWEPETTGVHRLLVEVDPDNQITESNDWNNLYTKLLTVTSIPPVHDSLPPEIALFIDHKMVGKDFLEYDFSSSQPEIEASISDSQGINMNKIELKINGEKIVDFHKSIDETNPNMVRIFYQPEDLEDGEYQVSVSSEDLSFEKNISWAKVLFLVESKIRLKGVMNYPNPFKDETEFTYLLSKPAESVEIKVFTLSGRLIKSIKNAPAASNFNSIRWDGKDQDGDEIANGVYIYKVMAWGFDGYKYEVIQKIVKIN
;
A
#
# COMPACT_ATOMS: atom_id res chain seq x y z
N PHE A 1 -21.15 1.26 -0.11
CA PHE A 1 -21.18 1.59 1.32
C PHE A 1 -19.91 2.32 1.72
N GLU A 2 -18.72 1.72 1.58
CA GLU A 2 -17.43 2.39 1.92
C GLU A 2 -17.27 3.79 1.30
N GLY A 3 -17.53 3.92 -0.01
CA GLY A 3 -17.42 5.21 -0.70
C GLY A 3 -18.32 6.33 -0.15
N VAL A 4 -19.44 5.98 0.51
CA VAL A 4 -20.31 6.99 1.15
C VAL A 4 -19.69 7.46 2.47
N SER A 5 -19.18 6.54 3.29
CA SER A 5 -18.44 6.91 4.50
C SER A 5 -17.18 7.71 4.18
N ASP A 6 -16.48 7.36 3.09
CA ASP A 6 -15.32 8.12 2.63
C ASP A 6 -15.69 9.53 2.16
N LEU A 7 -16.82 9.69 1.44
CA LEU A 7 -17.36 10.99 1.04
C LEU A 7 -17.69 11.87 2.26
N LEU A 8 -18.41 11.35 3.25
CA LEU A 8 -18.71 12.10 4.47
C LEU A 8 -17.42 12.53 5.20
N ALA A 9 -16.43 11.63 5.23
CA ALA A 9 -15.15 11.91 5.87
C ALA A 9 -14.26 12.90 5.10
N SER A 10 -14.39 12.99 3.78
CA SER A 10 -13.58 13.91 2.96
C SER A 10 -14.22 15.28 2.77
N ASP A 11 -15.54 15.31 2.62
CA ASP A 11 -16.24 16.49 2.12
C ASP A 11 -16.94 17.26 3.24
N TYR A 12 -17.30 16.60 4.35
CA TYR A 12 -18.04 17.21 5.45
C TYR A 12 -17.31 17.22 6.78
N LEU A 13 -16.49 16.21 7.06
CA LEU A 13 -15.66 16.24 8.28
C LEU A 13 -14.50 17.24 8.09
N PRO A 14 -14.30 18.16 9.04
CA PRO A 14 -13.07 18.94 9.09
C PRO A 14 -11.87 17.99 9.14
N GLN A 15 -10.76 18.38 8.50
CA GLN A 15 -9.57 17.52 8.32
C GLN A 15 -8.93 17.03 9.62
N ASP A 16 -9.38 17.57 10.75
CA ASP A 16 -8.72 17.50 12.04
C ASP A 16 -9.51 16.66 13.04
N TYR A 17 -10.64 16.12 12.59
CA TYR A 17 -11.31 15.04 13.28
C TYR A 17 -10.66 13.71 12.91
N ASP A 18 -10.22 12.99 13.94
CA ASP A 18 -9.75 11.63 13.77
C ASP A 18 -10.86 10.72 13.22
N THR A 19 -10.59 10.06 12.11
CA THR A 19 -11.51 9.08 11.51
C THR A 19 -10.94 7.67 11.65
N ALA A 20 -11.60 6.86 12.48
CA ALA A 20 -11.32 5.43 12.55
C ALA A 20 -12.13 4.67 11.48
N LYS A 21 -11.50 4.37 10.35
CA LYS A 21 -12.14 3.66 9.24
C LYS A 21 -12.05 2.14 9.41
N VAL A 22 -13.18 1.49 9.66
CA VAL A 22 -13.29 0.03 9.75
C VAL A 22 -14.10 -0.51 8.57
N TYR A 23 -13.41 -1.10 7.59
CA TYR A 23 -14.02 -1.65 6.38
C TYR A 23 -13.81 -3.16 6.28
N PHE A 24 -14.90 -3.93 6.31
CA PHE A 24 -14.87 -5.40 6.32
C PHE A 24 -14.03 -6.01 5.18
N SER A 25 -14.02 -5.37 4.00
CA SER A 25 -13.22 -5.80 2.84
C SER A 25 -11.71 -5.89 3.12
N ARG A 26 -11.21 -5.15 4.11
CA ARG A 26 -9.79 -5.11 4.51
C ARG A 26 -9.39 -6.21 5.48
N TYR A 27 -10.34 -6.98 6.01
CA TYR A 27 -10.09 -8.02 7.03
C TYR A 27 -10.02 -9.44 6.46
N HIS A 28 -9.78 -9.60 5.16
CA HIS A 28 -9.80 -10.91 4.48
C HIS A 28 -11.07 -11.74 4.77
N GLN A 29 -12.22 -11.07 4.97
CA GLN A 29 -13.50 -11.66 5.36
C GLN A 29 -13.55 -12.27 6.78
N SER A 30 -12.67 -11.87 7.69
CA SER A 30 -12.72 -12.23 9.11
C SER A 30 -13.67 -11.29 9.89
N SER A 31 -14.84 -11.78 10.28
CA SER A 31 -15.78 -11.03 11.12
C SER A 31 -15.22 -10.72 12.51
N ASP A 32 -14.37 -11.58 13.07
CA ASP A 32 -13.84 -11.41 14.43
C ASP A 32 -12.86 -10.23 14.55
N TRP A 33 -11.98 -10.06 13.56
CA TRP A 33 -11.05 -8.93 13.55
C TRP A 33 -11.77 -7.61 13.30
N CYS A 34 -12.71 -7.59 12.36
CA CYS A 34 -13.56 -6.44 12.10
C CYS A 34 -14.32 -6.04 13.37
N ARG A 35 -14.99 -7.00 14.04
CA ARG A 35 -15.69 -6.79 15.31
C ARG A 35 -14.78 -6.22 16.40
N SER A 36 -13.58 -6.78 16.53
CA SER A 36 -12.60 -6.34 17.53
C SER A 36 -12.21 -4.88 17.31
N ASP A 37 -11.98 -4.46 16.06
CA ASP A 37 -11.66 -3.07 15.76
C ASP A 37 -12.85 -2.14 15.93
N ILE A 38 -14.08 -2.55 15.57
CA ILE A 38 -15.30 -1.77 15.86
C ILE A 38 -15.38 -1.47 17.37
N LYS A 39 -15.31 -2.51 18.20
CA LYS A 39 -15.38 -2.37 19.66
C LYS A 39 -14.28 -1.47 20.20
N LYS A 40 -13.02 -1.73 19.79
CA LYS A 40 -11.86 -0.94 20.22
C LYS A 40 -12.05 0.55 19.95
N ASN A 41 -12.55 0.93 18.78
CA ASN A 41 -12.75 2.34 18.44
C ASN A 41 -13.88 2.98 19.27
N ILE A 42 -14.98 2.25 19.52
CA ILE A 42 -16.05 2.72 20.42
C ILE A 42 -15.53 2.89 21.85
N ASP A 43 -14.74 1.94 22.34
CA ASP A 43 -14.16 1.93 23.70
C ASP A 43 -13.12 3.06 23.92
N GLN A 44 -12.40 3.44 22.87
CA GLN A 44 -11.49 4.58 22.91
C GLN A 44 -12.24 5.91 23.10
N GLY A 45 -13.46 5.99 22.57
CA GLY A 45 -14.37 7.13 22.64
C GLY A 45 -14.48 7.82 21.29
N CYS A 46 -15.70 7.87 20.75
CA CYS A 46 -16.01 8.51 19.47
C CYS A 46 -17.32 9.30 19.56
N ILE A 47 -17.31 10.56 19.15
CA ILE A 47 -18.50 11.43 19.20
C ILE A 47 -19.62 10.87 18.31
N ILE A 48 -19.26 10.37 17.12
CA ILE A 48 -20.18 9.77 16.15
C ILE A 48 -19.66 8.39 15.75
N THR A 49 -20.52 7.37 15.85
CA THR A 49 -20.30 6.06 15.23
C THR A 49 -21.21 5.97 14.02
N ASN A 50 -20.63 5.87 12.83
CA ASN A 50 -21.34 5.96 11.56
C ASN A 50 -21.26 4.63 10.79
N TYR A 51 -22.38 3.94 10.63
CA TYR A 51 -22.44 2.65 9.96
C TYR A 51 -23.24 2.72 8.65
N PHE A 52 -22.59 2.39 7.53
CA PHE A 52 -23.25 2.14 6.24
C PHE A 52 -23.06 0.68 5.84
N GLY A 53 -24.16 -0.03 5.57
CA GLY A 53 -24.09 -1.42 5.15
C GLY A 53 -25.42 -2.15 5.19
N HIS A 54 -25.37 -3.46 5.01
CA HIS A 54 -26.52 -4.34 5.21
C HIS A 54 -26.77 -4.60 6.69
N GLY A 55 -28.01 -4.79 7.08
CA GLY A 55 -28.37 -4.99 8.47
C GLY A 55 -29.70 -5.72 8.59
N ALA A 56 -29.87 -6.33 9.75
CA ALA A 56 -31.14 -6.88 10.20
C ALA A 56 -31.43 -6.31 11.60
N MET A 57 -32.58 -6.62 12.19
CA MET A 57 -33.05 -5.98 13.43
C MET A 57 -31.98 -5.80 14.52
N GLY A 58 -31.16 -6.83 14.79
CA GLY A 58 -30.16 -6.83 15.86
C GLY A 58 -28.69 -6.94 15.41
N LEU A 59 -28.36 -6.69 14.14
CA LEU A 59 -26.99 -6.90 13.64
C LEU A 59 -26.59 -6.03 12.45
N TRP A 60 -25.28 -5.93 12.25
CA TRP A 60 -24.60 -5.36 11.08
C TRP A 60 -23.95 -6.44 10.21
N GLY A 61 -24.14 -6.33 8.89
CA GLY A 61 -23.59 -7.22 7.87
C GLY A 61 -24.33 -8.56 7.73
N GLY A 62 -24.29 -9.16 6.54
CA GLY A 62 -24.75 -10.54 6.37
C GLY A 62 -23.81 -11.56 7.04
N GLU A 63 -22.57 -11.16 7.20
CA GLU A 63 -21.45 -11.88 7.83
C GLU A 63 -21.38 -11.67 9.35
N VAL A 64 -22.32 -10.89 9.90
CA VAL A 64 -22.50 -10.63 11.35
C VAL A 64 -21.21 -10.15 12.01
N PHE A 65 -20.70 -8.99 11.59
CA PHE A 65 -19.48 -8.42 12.18
C PHE A 65 -19.73 -7.55 13.42
N PHE A 66 -20.99 -7.29 13.78
CA PHE A 66 -21.38 -6.72 15.07
C PHE A 66 -22.86 -7.01 15.35
N ASP A 67 -23.23 -7.36 16.58
CA ASP A 67 -24.62 -7.62 16.98
C ASP A 67 -24.99 -7.07 18.38
N CYS A 68 -26.25 -7.26 18.80
CA CYS A 68 -26.72 -6.83 20.13
C CYS A 68 -25.90 -7.46 21.29
N GLY A 69 -25.40 -8.68 21.13
CA GLY A 69 -24.56 -9.33 22.14
C GLY A 69 -23.23 -8.61 22.33
N ASP A 70 -22.66 -8.06 21.26
CA ASP A 70 -21.41 -7.31 21.29
C ASP A 70 -21.52 -6.00 22.09
N VAL A 71 -22.68 -5.32 22.07
CA VAL A 71 -22.94 -4.09 22.82
C VAL A 71 -22.68 -4.28 24.33
N SER A 72 -23.11 -5.42 24.87
CA SER A 72 -22.92 -5.75 26.30
C SER A 72 -21.45 -5.81 26.73
N SER A 73 -20.56 -6.04 25.77
CA SER A 73 -19.12 -6.21 25.96
C SER A 73 -18.29 -4.97 25.64
N LEU A 74 -18.94 -3.82 25.38
CA LEU A 74 -18.28 -2.52 25.29
C LEU A 74 -17.81 -2.03 26.67
N GLU A 75 -16.78 -1.20 26.66
CA GLU A 75 -16.08 -0.63 27.82
C GLU A 75 -16.02 0.91 27.77
N ASN A 76 -16.86 1.55 26.95
CA ASN A 76 -16.90 3.00 26.73
C ASN A 76 -17.67 3.81 27.80
N LEU A 77 -17.47 3.50 29.09
CA LEU A 77 -18.05 4.26 30.19
C LEU A 77 -17.64 5.74 30.11
N GLU A 78 -18.61 6.66 30.24
CA GLU A 78 -18.45 8.12 30.12
C GLU A 78 -17.95 8.60 28.73
N LYS A 79 -17.92 7.71 27.73
CA LYS A 79 -17.47 7.99 26.35
C LYS A 79 -18.53 7.52 25.34
N TYR A 80 -19.78 7.90 25.61
CA TYR A 80 -20.92 7.46 24.80
C TYR A 80 -20.92 8.13 23.43
N THR A 81 -21.24 7.34 22.41
CA THR A 81 -21.31 7.81 21.02
C THR A 81 -22.74 8.20 20.63
N VAL A 82 -22.90 9.01 19.59
CA VAL A 82 -24.15 9.08 18.82
C VAL A 82 -24.06 8.11 17.64
N LEU A 83 -24.95 7.12 17.62
CA LEU A 83 -24.93 6.04 16.63
C LEU A 83 -25.82 6.37 15.43
N LEU A 84 -25.22 6.47 14.24
CA LEU A 84 -25.91 6.70 12.97
C LEU A 84 -25.93 5.40 12.16
N ASN A 85 -27.10 4.77 12.07
CA ASN A 85 -27.26 3.48 11.41
C ASN A 85 -27.94 3.64 10.06
N TRP A 86 -27.13 3.67 9.00
CA TRP A 86 -27.55 3.79 7.61
C TRP A 86 -27.74 2.42 6.98
N THR A 87 -28.69 1.66 7.53
CA THR A 87 -28.93 0.25 7.17
C THR A 87 -30.42 -0.10 7.14
N CYS A 88 -30.79 -1.38 7.24
CA CYS A 88 -32.19 -1.82 7.33
C CYS A 88 -32.53 -2.29 8.75
N LEU A 89 -33.75 -1.98 9.22
CA LEU A 89 -34.40 -2.54 10.41
C LEU A 89 -33.71 -2.37 11.78
N ASN A 90 -32.53 -1.75 11.88
CA ASN A 90 -31.84 -1.53 13.15
C ASN A 90 -32.61 -0.65 14.16
N GLY A 91 -33.62 0.08 13.70
CA GLY A 91 -34.57 0.85 14.53
C GLY A 91 -35.97 0.24 14.58
N TYR A 92 -36.16 -1.06 14.28
CA TYR A 92 -37.47 -1.70 14.31
C TYR A 92 -37.90 -2.04 15.75
N PHE A 93 -38.36 -1.03 16.48
CA PHE A 93 -38.76 -1.11 17.90
C PHE A 93 -40.14 -1.74 18.16
N LEU A 94 -40.86 -2.15 17.11
CA LEU A 94 -42.23 -2.65 17.22
C LEU A 94 -42.30 -4.15 17.55
N ASP A 95 -41.18 -4.88 17.55
CA ASP A 95 -41.14 -6.29 17.93
C ASP A 95 -41.23 -6.47 19.45
N GLY A 96 -42.43 -6.30 19.99
CA GLY A 96 -42.69 -6.34 21.43
C GLY A 96 -42.66 -7.73 22.09
N LEU A 97 -42.17 -8.78 21.42
CA LEU A 97 -42.34 -10.16 21.90
C LEU A 97 -41.06 -10.93 22.21
N ARG A 98 -39.88 -10.64 21.64
CA ARG A 98 -38.69 -11.50 21.87
C ARG A 98 -37.32 -10.82 21.97
N ASP A 99 -36.96 -9.83 21.16
CA ASP A 99 -35.60 -9.25 21.14
C ASP A 99 -35.62 -7.74 20.87
N PHE A 100 -34.67 -6.99 21.47
CA PHE A 100 -34.49 -5.57 21.17
C PHE A 100 -33.77 -5.37 19.83
N CYS A 101 -34.18 -4.34 19.08
CA CYS A 101 -33.41 -3.93 17.92
C CYS A 101 -32.05 -3.32 18.34
N LEU A 102 -31.09 -3.27 17.42
CA LEU A 102 -29.74 -2.84 17.74
C LEU A 102 -29.70 -1.40 18.28
N ALA A 103 -30.54 -0.50 17.77
CA ALA A 103 -30.65 0.86 18.29
C ALA A 103 -31.13 0.91 19.74
N GLU A 104 -32.10 0.07 20.12
CA GLU A 104 -32.57 -0.04 21.50
C GLU A 104 -31.50 -0.60 22.42
N GLU A 105 -30.76 -1.62 21.98
CA GLU A 105 -29.69 -2.22 22.78
C GLU A 105 -28.61 -1.16 23.08
N PHE A 106 -28.09 -0.48 22.06
CA PHE A 106 -27.08 0.57 22.22
C PHE A 106 -27.47 1.68 23.21
N VAL A 107 -28.73 2.12 23.22
CA VAL A 107 -29.19 3.24 24.07
C VAL A 107 -29.59 2.76 25.48
N ARG A 108 -29.87 1.47 25.67
CA ARG A 108 -30.38 0.94 26.95
C ARG A 108 -29.35 0.20 27.78
N THR A 109 -28.27 -0.30 27.19
CA THR A 109 -27.24 -1.00 27.95
C THR A 109 -26.61 -0.04 28.97
N GLU A 110 -26.58 -0.45 30.24
CA GLU A 110 -26.09 0.41 31.33
C GLU A 110 -24.57 0.64 31.21
N ASN A 111 -24.14 1.89 31.42
CA ASN A 111 -22.73 2.28 31.52
C ASN A 111 -21.88 2.05 30.25
N LYS A 112 -22.51 1.86 29.08
CA LYS A 112 -21.84 1.67 27.79
C LYS A 112 -22.78 1.95 26.61
N GLY A 113 -22.28 1.84 25.39
CA GLY A 113 -23.08 1.98 24.17
C GLY A 113 -23.20 3.44 23.72
N ALA A 114 -24.42 3.87 23.38
CA ALA A 114 -24.69 5.15 22.75
C ALA A 114 -25.63 6.03 23.59
N VAL A 115 -25.42 7.35 23.55
CA VAL A 115 -26.32 8.32 24.20
C VAL A 115 -27.56 8.60 23.35
N ALA A 116 -27.45 8.40 22.04
CA ALA A 116 -28.56 8.45 21.10
C ALA A 116 -28.25 7.58 19.87
N CYS A 117 -29.30 7.11 19.19
CA CYS A 117 -29.18 6.41 17.92
C CYS A 117 -30.24 6.90 16.93
N TRP A 118 -29.83 7.22 15.70
CA TRP A 118 -30.75 7.50 14.61
C TRP A 118 -30.73 6.33 13.63
N ALA A 119 -31.85 5.60 13.55
CA ALA A 119 -31.91 4.32 12.84
C ALA A 119 -33.26 4.08 12.15
N PRO A 120 -33.28 3.35 11.03
CA PRO A 120 -34.49 3.04 10.31
C PRO A 120 -35.28 1.87 10.91
N SER A 121 -36.60 2.04 11.03
CA SER A 121 -37.56 1.01 11.42
C SER A 121 -38.04 0.14 10.24
N GLY A 122 -37.53 0.37 9.03
CA GLY A 122 -38.01 -0.27 7.80
C GLY A 122 -36.89 -0.76 6.88
N LEU A 123 -37.29 -1.24 5.70
CA LEU A 123 -36.38 -1.50 4.58
C LEU A 123 -36.26 -0.23 3.75
N GLY A 124 -35.04 0.15 3.39
CA GLY A 124 -34.80 1.38 2.65
C GLY A 124 -33.64 1.30 1.67
N TYR A 125 -33.38 2.40 0.98
CA TYR A 125 -32.35 2.48 -0.05
C TYR A 125 -31.10 3.22 0.42
N THR A 126 -29.93 2.78 -0.04
CA THR A 126 -28.63 3.39 0.29
C THR A 126 -28.54 4.86 -0.10
N TRP A 127 -29.16 5.26 -1.21
CA TRP A 127 -29.11 6.66 -1.66
C TRP A 127 -29.88 7.60 -0.72
N THR A 128 -31.00 7.16 -0.14
CA THR A 128 -31.75 7.95 0.85
C THR A 128 -30.92 8.15 2.10
N SER A 129 -30.31 7.08 2.59
CA SER A 129 -29.41 7.14 3.74
C SER A 129 -28.21 8.06 3.50
N GLN A 130 -27.64 8.05 2.29
CA GLN A 130 -26.57 8.96 1.92
C GLN A 130 -27.01 10.43 2.00
N MET A 131 -28.14 10.79 1.41
CA MET A 131 -28.63 12.18 1.42
C MET A 131 -28.96 12.68 2.84
N LEU A 132 -29.56 11.82 3.68
CA LEU A 132 -29.81 12.14 5.08
C LEU A 132 -28.50 12.31 5.86
N ALA A 133 -27.50 11.47 5.59
CA ALA A 133 -26.19 11.61 6.21
C ALA A 133 -25.50 12.91 5.79
N GLU A 134 -25.49 13.24 4.50
CA GLU A 134 -24.96 14.50 3.98
C GLU A 134 -25.64 15.72 4.63
N GLY A 135 -26.98 15.73 4.69
CA GLY A 135 -27.73 16.81 5.34
C GLY A 135 -27.43 16.93 6.84
N LEU A 136 -27.23 15.81 7.53
CA LEU A 136 -26.91 15.82 8.97
C LEU A 136 -25.48 16.31 9.22
N PHE A 137 -24.52 15.82 8.46
CA PHE A 137 -23.12 16.23 8.58
C PHE A 137 -22.94 17.71 8.18
N GLY A 138 -23.58 18.17 7.10
CA GLY A 138 -23.61 19.59 6.74
C GLY A 138 -24.25 20.47 7.83
N SER A 139 -25.33 20.00 8.46
CA SER A 139 -25.92 20.68 9.61
C SER A 139 -24.93 20.84 10.77
N PHE A 140 -24.14 19.81 11.09
CA PHE A 140 -23.15 19.89 12.17
C PHE A 140 -21.96 20.76 11.82
N PHE A 141 -21.30 20.48 10.69
CA PHE A 141 -19.96 20.96 10.41
C PHE A 141 -19.92 22.21 9.53
N GLU A 142 -20.98 22.51 8.78
CA GLU A 142 -21.05 23.71 7.94
C GLU A 142 -21.97 24.78 8.53
N GLN A 143 -23.09 24.37 9.14
CA GLN A 143 -24.11 25.28 9.67
C GLN A 143 -23.95 25.55 11.18
N GLY A 144 -23.12 24.77 11.88
CA GLY A 144 -22.87 24.92 13.31
C GLY A 144 -24.09 24.58 14.17
N ASN A 145 -24.95 23.67 13.72
CA ASN A 145 -26.14 23.26 14.46
C ASN A 145 -25.88 21.98 15.28
N TYR A 146 -25.59 22.15 16.57
CA TYR A 146 -25.12 21.06 17.44
C TYR A 146 -26.20 20.37 18.28
N ILE A 147 -27.46 20.79 18.16
CA ILE A 147 -28.57 20.11 18.85
C ILE A 147 -29.07 18.99 17.94
N LEU A 148 -28.90 17.74 18.36
CA LEU A 148 -29.11 16.54 17.54
C LEU A 148 -30.48 16.52 16.85
N GLY A 149 -31.56 16.77 17.60
CA GLY A 149 -32.91 16.75 17.04
C GLY A 149 -33.15 17.84 15.99
N SER A 150 -32.55 19.02 16.16
CA SER A 150 -32.66 20.08 15.15
C SER A 150 -31.77 19.81 13.94
N ALA A 151 -30.61 19.18 14.11
CA ALA A 151 -29.76 18.79 13.00
C ALA A 151 -30.40 17.66 12.16
N ILE A 152 -31.10 16.73 12.83
CA ILE A 152 -31.93 15.72 12.17
C ILE A 152 -33.06 16.40 11.37
N LEU A 153 -33.73 17.41 11.93
CA LEU A 153 -34.76 18.14 11.21
C LEU A 153 -34.21 18.84 9.95
N GLU A 154 -33.05 19.50 10.05
CA GLU A 154 -32.39 20.13 8.90
C GLU A 154 -31.99 19.10 7.83
N SER A 155 -31.48 17.93 8.24
CA SER A 155 -31.22 16.80 7.34
C SER A 155 -32.48 16.34 6.59
N GLN A 156 -33.60 16.23 7.29
CA GLN A 156 -34.89 15.85 6.70
C GLN A 156 -35.41 16.93 5.73
N LEU A 157 -35.23 18.21 6.06
CA LEU A 157 -35.57 19.33 5.17
C LEU A 157 -34.69 19.36 3.92
N TYR A 158 -33.38 19.12 4.07
CA TYR A 158 -32.45 18.98 2.96
C TYR A 158 -32.89 17.85 2.01
N PHE A 159 -33.27 16.69 2.54
CA PHE A 159 -33.81 15.59 1.75
C PHE A 159 -35.08 15.98 0.99
N ALA A 160 -36.07 16.56 1.70
CA ALA A 160 -37.37 16.92 1.13
C ALA A 160 -37.29 18.00 0.03
N GLN A 161 -36.32 18.91 0.11
CA GLN A 161 -36.11 19.94 -0.92
C GLN A 161 -35.54 19.35 -2.22
N ASN A 162 -34.75 18.28 -2.11
CA ASN A 162 -34.05 17.68 -3.24
C ASN A 162 -34.87 16.60 -3.95
N LEU A 163 -35.85 15.96 -3.29
CA LEU A 163 -36.65 14.88 -3.89
C LEU A 163 -38.10 14.89 -3.36
N TRP A 164 -39.06 14.98 -4.29
CA TRP A 164 -40.48 15.18 -3.98
C TRP A 164 -41.30 13.87 -3.94
N GLU A 165 -40.71 12.70 -4.25
CA GLU A 165 -41.47 11.47 -4.54
C GLU A 165 -41.20 10.26 -3.62
N ASP A 166 -40.32 10.34 -2.61
CA ASP A 166 -40.04 9.21 -1.68
C ASP A 166 -40.19 9.60 -0.19
N ASP A 167 -41.45 9.71 0.24
CA ASP A 167 -41.85 10.10 1.61
C ASP A 167 -41.73 8.93 2.61
N ASP A 168 -41.80 7.69 2.14
CA ASP A 168 -41.83 6.50 3.01
C ASP A 168 -40.44 6.18 3.60
N ASN A 169 -39.35 6.36 2.83
CA ASN A 169 -37.99 6.18 3.34
C ASN A 169 -37.58 7.25 4.37
N LEU A 170 -38.11 8.46 4.26
CA LEU A 170 -37.88 9.53 5.25
C LEU A 170 -38.56 9.18 6.59
N LYS A 171 -39.82 8.72 6.51
CA LYS A 171 -40.69 8.45 7.67
C LYS A 171 -40.24 7.27 8.53
N MET A 172 -39.42 6.38 8.00
CA MET A 172 -38.95 5.19 8.74
C MET A 172 -37.74 5.47 9.64
N PHE A 173 -37.06 6.62 9.54
CA PHE A 173 -35.95 6.94 10.43
C PHE A 173 -36.44 7.46 11.79
N VAL A 174 -36.03 6.77 12.85
CA VAL A 174 -36.48 7.03 14.22
C VAL A 174 -35.28 7.38 15.09
N LEU A 175 -35.40 8.47 15.86
CA LEU A 175 -34.43 8.84 16.88
C LEU A 175 -34.75 8.12 18.19
N PHE A 176 -33.79 7.34 18.67
CA PHE A 176 -33.74 6.74 20.00
C PHE A 176 -32.83 7.60 20.88
N GLY A 177 -33.36 8.19 21.94
CA GLY A 177 -32.62 9.11 22.82
C GLY A 177 -33.29 10.47 22.94
N ASP A 178 -32.54 11.46 23.42
CA ASP A 178 -33.03 12.81 23.65
C ASP A 178 -32.83 13.71 22.41
N PRO A 179 -33.90 14.23 21.77
CA PRO A 179 -33.77 15.19 20.67
C PRO A 179 -33.15 16.53 21.09
N ALA A 180 -33.17 16.86 22.38
CA ALA A 180 -32.50 18.05 22.91
C ALA A 180 -31.02 17.82 23.23
N LEU A 181 -30.48 16.62 22.96
CA LEU A 181 -29.06 16.31 23.14
C LEU A 181 -28.21 17.32 22.36
N GLU A 182 -27.35 18.02 23.09
CA GLU A 182 -26.25 18.76 22.50
C GLU A 182 -25.10 17.79 22.24
N MET A 183 -24.58 17.79 21.01
CA MET A 183 -23.45 16.95 20.62
C MET A 183 -22.23 17.23 21.50
N GLY A 184 -21.25 16.33 21.56
CA GLY A 184 -20.07 16.44 22.43
C GLY A 184 -18.85 17.15 21.83
N PHE A 185 -18.99 17.97 20.78
CA PHE A 185 -17.84 18.70 20.20
C PHE A 185 -17.26 19.76 21.19
N PRO A 186 -15.99 20.18 21.09
CA PRO A 186 -15.40 21.09 22.08
C PRO A 186 -16.16 22.44 22.18
N PRO A 187 -16.63 22.84 23.38
CA PRO A 187 -17.59 23.95 23.55
C PRO A 187 -16.96 25.35 23.55
N VAL A 188 -15.64 25.47 23.53
CA VAL A 188 -14.87 26.71 23.34
C VAL A 188 -13.79 26.41 22.28
N PRO A 189 -12.98 27.40 21.81
CA PRO A 189 -11.89 27.10 20.88
C PRO A 189 -10.99 25.96 21.40
N ASP A 190 -10.33 25.26 20.49
CA ASP A 190 -9.37 24.20 20.82
C ASP A 190 -8.30 24.24 19.75
N LEU A 191 -7.19 24.92 20.07
CA LEU A 191 -6.19 25.35 19.12
C LEU A 191 -4.96 24.48 19.22
N PHE A 192 -4.51 23.96 18.08
CA PHE A 192 -3.29 23.17 18.07
C PHE A 192 -2.52 23.32 16.75
N PRO A 193 -1.18 23.29 16.83
CA PRO A 193 -0.34 23.21 15.65
C PRO A 193 -0.24 21.75 15.17
N ALA A 194 -0.44 21.54 13.88
CA ALA A 194 -0.14 20.28 13.21
C ALA A 194 0.38 20.54 11.80
N TRP A 195 0.93 19.49 11.16
CA TRP A 195 1.55 19.56 9.83
C TRP A 195 2.64 20.64 9.70
N VAL A 196 3.91 20.24 9.75
CA VAL A 196 5.05 21.17 9.63
C VAL A 196 5.95 20.80 8.47
N ASP A 197 6.10 21.77 7.58
CA ASP A 197 6.91 21.70 6.38
C ASP A 197 8.05 22.72 6.41
N PHE A 198 9.18 22.37 5.79
CA PHE A 198 10.35 23.24 5.64
C PHE A 198 10.64 23.40 4.15
N ASN A 199 11.10 24.57 3.76
CA ASN A 199 11.57 24.79 2.39
C ASN A 199 12.79 25.73 2.41
N PRO A 200 13.99 25.22 2.06
CA PRO A 200 14.34 23.83 1.72
C PRO A 200 14.21 22.84 2.90
N ASP A 201 14.01 21.56 2.58
CA ASP A 201 14.06 20.43 3.53
C ASP A 201 15.04 19.38 2.99
N PRO A 202 16.13 19.06 3.69
CA PRO A 202 16.55 19.57 4.98
C PRO A 202 17.10 21.00 4.88
N PRO A 203 16.92 21.79 5.94
CA PRO A 203 17.52 23.11 6.07
C PRO A 203 19.05 23.03 6.10
N PHE A 204 19.72 24.10 5.66
CA PHE A 204 21.19 24.15 5.65
C PHE A 204 21.71 25.53 6.05
N VAL A 205 22.91 25.56 6.62
CA VAL A 205 23.46 26.78 7.26
C VAL A 205 23.53 27.98 6.34
N TYR A 206 23.22 29.16 6.90
CA TYR A 206 23.25 30.48 6.25
C TYR A 206 22.33 30.60 5.03
N ASN A 207 21.24 29.84 5.03
CA ASN A 207 20.17 29.93 4.04
C ASN A 207 18.82 30.17 4.74
N PRO A 208 18.06 31.20 4.34
CA PRO A 208 16.72 31.40 4.87
C PRO A 208 15.78 30.24 4.48
N ASP A 209 15.25 29.55 5.48
CA ASP A 209 14.29 28.46 5.34
C ASP A 209 12.89 28.97 5.72
N THR A 210 11.90 28.62 4.91
CA THR A 210 10.50 28.91 5.23
C THR A 210 9.90 27.74 5.99
N ILE A 211 9.50 27.97 7.23
CA ILE A 211 8.75 27.03 8.06
C ILE A 211 7.27 27.30 7.84
N SER A 212 6.51 26.30 7.41
CA SER A 212 5.04 26.39 7.28
C SER A 212 4.39 25.45 8.28
N VAL A 213 3.47 25.96 9.10
CA VAL A 213 2.74 25.20 10.12
C VAL A 213 1.25 25.44 9.92
N ARG A 214 0.45 24.39 9.96
CA ARG A 214 -1.00 24.54 9.98
C ARG A 214 -1.50 24.63 11.43
N ILE A 215 -2.27 25.66 11.71
CA ILE A 215 -2.89 25.90 13.01
C ILE A 215 -4.38 25.65 12.88
N TYR A 216 -4.91 24.87 13.80
CA TYR A 216 -6.27 24.38 13.80
C TYR A 216 -7.09 25.00 14.91
N ASN A 217 -8.41 25.05 14.73
CA ASN A 217 -9.39 25.27 15.78
C ASN A 217 -10.46 24.17 15.70
N SER A 218 -10.38 23.14 16.53
CA SER A 218 -11.40 22.07 16.62
C SER A 218 -12.61 22.45 17.48
N GLY A 219 -12.62 23.66 18.04
CA GLY A 219 -13.72 24.16 18.85
C GLY A 219 -14.87 24.73 18.04
N ARG A 220 -16.04 24.88 18.69
CA ARG A 220 -17.26 25.43 18.10
C ARG A 220 -17.33 26.95 18.05
N PHE A 221 -16.35 27.64 18.62
CA PHE A 221 -16.28 29.09 18.69
C PHE A 221 -15.06 29.59 17.94
N ASP A 222 -15.16 30.79 17.36
CA ASP A 222 -14.02 31.43 16.73
C ASP A 222 -12.95 31.77 17.76
N ALA A 223 -11.70 31.71 17.33
CA ALA A 223 -10.58 32.24 18.08
C ALA A 223 -10.10 33.53 17.42
N GLN A 224 -9.84 34.54 18.25
CA GLN A 224 -9.38 35.85 17.78
C GLN A 224 -8.01 36.15 18.36
N SER A 225 -7.16 36.76 17.54
CA SER A 225 -5.81 37.19 17.96
C SER A 225 -4.97 36.03 18.55
N VAL A 226 -5.01 34.87 17.90
CA VAL A 226 -4.23 33.69 18.29
C VAL A 226 -2.74 33.96 18.06
N LEU A 227 -1.95 33.98 19.12
CA LEU A 227 -0.50 34.09 19.05
C LEU A 227 0.11 32.72 18.74
N VAL A 228 1.01 32.67 17.77
CA VAL A 228 1.78 31.48 17.40
C VAL A 228 3.26 31.81 17.54
N ARG A 229 3.95 31.12 18.43
CA ARG A 229 5.37 31.33 18.74
C ARG A 229 6.21 30.20 18.17
N PHE A 230 7.19 30.57 17.36
CA PHE A 230 8.18 29.67 16.79
C PHE A 230 9.46 29.79 17.60
N SER A 231 9.94 28.67 18.13
CA SER A 231 11.23 28.59 18.80
C SER A 231 12.09 27.50 18.20
N MET A 232 13.40 27.72 18.17
CA MET A 232 14.38 26.73 17.75
C MET A 232 15.33 26.44 18.89
N GLU A 233 15.62 25.17 19.12
CA GLU A 233 16.65 24.74 20.04
C GLU A 233 17.80 24.10 19.26
N GLY A 234 18.97 24.72 19.38
CA GLY A 234 20.18 24.28 18.70
C GLY A 234 20.86 23.08 19.36
N PRO A 235 21.97 22.60 18.78
CA PRO A 235 22.76 21.50 19.33
C PRO A 235 23.34 21.77 20.73
N ASP A 236 23.47 23.04 21.10
CA ASP A 236 23.88 23.53 22.42
C ASP A 236 22.74 23.51 23.46
N SER A 237 21.56 23.02 23.07
CA SER A 237 20.33 22.99 23.88
C SER A 237 19.81 24.38 24.28
N LEU A 238 20.26 25.45 23.61
CA LEU A 238 19.71 26.79 23.81
C LEU A 238 18.45 26.97 22.97
N LYS A 239 17.30 27.16 23.64
CA LYS A 239 16.03 27.55 23.02
C LYS A 239 16.05 29.05 22.71
N THR A 240 15.85 29.42 21.45
CA THR A 240 15.70 30.79 20.97
C THR A 240 14.33 30.98 20.31
N ILE A 241 13.69 32.13 20.53
CA ILE A 241 12.48 32.49 19.79
C ILE A 241 12.92 33.01 18.44
N ILE A 242 12.49 32.35 17.37
CA ILE A 242 12.82 32.72 15.99
C ILE A 242 11.74 33.59 15.36
N GLY A 243 10.51 33.57 15.89
CA GLY A 243 9.46 34.48 15.45
C GLY A 243 8.14 34.28 16.18
N GLU A 244 7.27 35.28 16.05
CA GLU A 244 5.89 35.25 16.54
C GLU A 244 4.97 35.78 15.44
N LYS A 245 3.82 35.14 15.29
CA LYS A 245 2.78 35.50 14.32
C LYS A 245 1.43 35.53 15.02
N THR A 246 0.55 36.41 14.58
CA THR A 246 -0.81 36.51 15.12
C THR A 246 -1.82 36.16 14.03
N ILE A 247 -2.67 35.17 14.28
CA ILE A 247 -3.84 34.87 13.47
C ILE A 247 -4.97 35.77 14.00
N LEU A 248 -5.45 36.71 13.18
CA LEU A 248 -6.46 37.68 13.62
C LEU A 248 -7.80 37.02 13.94
N PHE A 249 -8.17 36.00 13.16
CA PHE A 249 -9.44 35.29 13.24
C PHE A 249 -9.27 33.87 12.70
N LEU A 250 -9.68 32.88 13.48
CA LEU A 250 -9.72 31.47 13.09
C LEU A 250 -11.13 30.92 13.40
N PRO A 251 -11.94 30.61 12.37
CA PRO A 251 -13.31 30.12 12.57
C PRO A 251 -13.37 28.78 13.34
N PRO A 252 -14.56 28.41 13.84
CA PRO A 252 -14.82 27.06 14.31
C PRO A 252 -14.50 26.00 13.26
N PHE A 253 -13.88 24.90 13.69
CA PHE A 253 -13.53 23.75 12.84
C PHE A 253 -12.73 24.07 11.58
N ASP A 254 -11.96 25.15 11.60
CA ASP A 254 -11.18 25.61 10.47
C ASP A 254 -9.69 25.63 10.79
N SER A 255 -8.88 25.85 9.76
CA SER A 255 -7.43 25.84 9.84
C SER A 255 -6.81 26.95 9.00
N THR A 256 -5.62 27.38 9.39
CA THR A 256 -4.83 28.31 8.58
C THR A 256 -3.35 27.95 8.62
N VAL A 257 -2.62 28.31 7.57
CA VAL A 257 -1.17 28.09 7.51
C VAL A 257 -0.45 29.36 7.94
N VAL A 258 0.36 29.25 8.98
CA VAL A 258 1.26 30.28 9.48
C VAL A 258 2.67 29.97 9.00
N LYS A 259 3.38 31.01 8.54
CA LYS A 259 4.73 30.89 8.01
C LYS A 259 5.71 31.72 8.83
N GLU A 260 6.88 31.16 9.08
CA GLU A 260 8.02 31.86 9.68
C GLU A 260 9.29 31.63 8.85
N ILE A 261 10.20 32.61 8.85
CA ILE A 261 11.51 32.48 8.20
C ILE A 261 12.56 32.24 9.27
N TRP A 262 13.39 31.22 9.09
CA TRP A 262 14.51 30.91 9.96
C TRP A 262 15.77 30.68 9.14
N GLU A 263 16.87 31.31 9.53
CA GLU A 263 18.19 31.10 8.92
C GLU A 263 19.09 30.38 9.94
N PRO A 264 19.40 29.09 9.75
CA PRO A 264 20.24 28.36 10.70
C PRO A 264 21.70 28.80 10.63
N GLU A 265 22.32 29.02 11.78
CA GLU A 265 23.73 29.43 11.87
C GLU A 265 24.69 28.24 12.13
N THR A 266 24.16 27.10 12.57
CA THR A 266 24.95 25.92 12.95
C THR A 266 24.41 24.65 12.33
N THR A 267 25.29 23.68 12.07
CA THR A 267 24.90 22.34 11.59
C THR A 267 24.51 21.43 12.75
N GLY A 268 23.83 20.32 12.43
CA GLY A 268 23.48 19.28 13.38
C GLY A 268 22.01 19.29 13.77
N VAL A 269 21.69 18.53 14.81
CA VAL A 269 20.30 18.31 15.23
C VAL A 269 19.76 19.56 15.92
N HIS A 270 18.65 20.08 15.39
CA HIS A 270 17.86 21.13 15.99
C HIS A 270 16.47 20.60 16.34
N ARG A 271 15.81 21.24 17.31
CA ARG A 271 14.42 20.97 17.68
C ARG A 271 13.60 22.23 17.43
N LEU A 272 12.66 22.15 16.49
CA LEU A 272 11.61 23.14 16.32
C LEU A 272 10.55 22.95 17.40
N LEU A 273 10.11 24.03 18.02
CA LEU A 273 8.94 24.11 18.88
C LEU A 273 7.99 25.15 18.28
N VAL A 274 6.73 24.76 18.10
CA VAL A 274 5.66 25.68 17.70
C VAL A 274 4.59 25.65 18.77
N GLU A 275 4.37 26.80 19.40
CA GLU A 275 3.44 26.97 20.51
C GLU A 275 2.28 27.86 20.05
N VAL A 276 1.05 27.39 20.23
CA VAL A 276 -0.17 28.15 19.96
C VAL A 276 -0.74 28.65 21.28
N ASP A 277 -1.17 29.92 21.30
CA ASP A 277 -1.53 30.64 22.52
C ASP A 277 -0.57 30.40 23.70
N PRO A 278 0.75 30.61 23.52
CA PRO A 278 1.75 30.26 24.53
C PRO A 278 1.65 31.09 25.81
N ASP A 279 0.87 32.18 25.78
CA ASP A 279 0.63 33.06 26.92
C ASP A 279 -0.72 32.75 27.60
N ASN A 280 -1.45 31.73 27.12
CA ASN A 280 -2.72 31.23 27.65
C ASN A 280 -3.78 32.34 27.80
N GLN A 281 -3.97 33.14 26.75
CA GLN A 281 -4.92 34.26 26.71
C GLN A 281 -6.31 33.85 26.21
N ILE A 282 -6.40 32.74 25.49
CA ILE A 282 -7.62 32.16 24.95
C ILE A 282 -8.04 31.02 25.89
N THR A 283 -9.31 30.97 26.26
CA THR A 283 -9.82 29.81 27.01
C THR A 283 -10.10 28.69 26.04
N GLU A 284 -9.39 27.58 26.18
CA GLU A 284 -9.50 26.45 25.27
C GLU A 284 -10.14 25.22 25.93
N SER A 285 -10.63 24.32 25.09
CA SER A 285 -11.21 23.06 25.58
C SER A 285 -10.12 22.08 26.02
N ASN A 286 -8.92 22.22 25.47
CA ASN A 286 -7.74 21.45 25.78
C ASN A 286 -6.50 22.34 25.60
N ASP A 287 -5.73 22.58 26.66
CA ASP A 287 -4.50 23.39 26.58
C ASP A 287 -3.25 22.51 26.35
N TRP A 288 -3.39 21.17 26.33
CA TRP A 288 -2.25 20.24 26.33
C TRP A 288 -1.75 19.89 24.93
N ASN A 289 -2.49 20.24 23.89
CA ASN A 289 -2.17 20.04 22.47
C ASN A 289 -1.58 21.29 21.80
N ASN A 290 -1.39 22.39 22.53
CA ASN A 290 -0.89 23.67 22.02
C ASN A 290 0.59 23.67 21.58
N LEU A 291 1.33 22.58 21.83
CA LEU A 291 2.76 22.47 21.52
C LEU A 291 3.02 21.37 20.50
N TYR A 292 3.60 21.77 19.36
CA TYR A 292 4.21 20.84 18.40
C TYR A 292 5.73 20.88 18.52
N THR A 293 6.38 19.71 18.47
CA THR A 293 7.84 19.62 18.43
C THR A 293 8.32 18.71 17.30
N LYS A 294 9.39 19.11 16.60
CA LYS A 294 10.02 18.32 15.53
C LYS A 294 11.53 18.41 15.61
N LEU A 295 12.19 17.26 15.56
CA LEU A 295 13.65 17.19 15.37
C LEU A 295 13.95 17.29 13.87
N LEU A 296 14.97 18.06 13.54
CA LEU A 296 15.48 18.23 12.18
C LEU A 296 17.00 18.29 12.20
N THR A 297 17.63 17.94 11.08
CA THR A 297 19.09 18.04 10.93
C THR A 297 19.42 19.15 9.95
N VAL A 298 20.18 20.14 10.41
CA VAL A 298 20.72 21.19 9.55
C VAL A 298 22.02 20.71 8.92
N THR A 299 22.13 20.77 7.60
CA THR A 299 23.32 20.36 6.85
C THR A 299 24.26 21.53 6.54
N SER A 300 25.51 21.21 6.16
CA SER A 300 26.51 22.22 5.75
C SER A 300 26.39 22.65 4.29
N ILE A 301 25.70 21.86 3.47
CA ILE A 301 25.49 22.08 2.04
C ILE A 301 24.02 21.82 1.71
N PRO A 302 23.50 22.40 0.61
CA PRO A 302 22.15 22.14 0.16
C PRO A 302 21.92 20.63 -0.07
N PRO A 303 20.72 20.12 0.22
CA PRO A 303 20.37 18.78 -0.21
C PRO A 303 20.45 18.67 -1.74
N VAL A 304 21.04 17.58 -2.20
CA VAL A 304 21.02 17.20 -3.61
C VAL A 304 19.78 16.34 -3.81
N HIS A 305 18.79 16.90 -4.50
CA HIS A 305 17.56 16.19 -4.81
C HIS A 305 17.70 15.38 -6.11
N ASP A 306 17.37 14.10 -6.05
CA ASP A 306 17.21 13.24 -7.22
C ASP A 306 15.89 12.45 -7.06
N SER A 307 15.20 12.21 -8.16
CA SER A 307 13.99 11.38 -8.18
C SER A 307 14.20 10.05 -8.93
N LEU A 308 15.35 9.90 -9.58
CA LEU A 308 15.72 8.69 -10.30
C LEU A 308 16.56 7.81 -9.37
N PRO A 309 16.20 6.52 -9.23
CA PRO A 309 17.06 5.58 -8.52
C PRO A 309 18.25 5.18 -9.40
N PRO A 310 19.30 4.59 -8.80
CA PRO A 310 20.43 4.06 -9.56
C PRO A 310 20.00 3.08 -10.65
N GLU A 311 20.62 3.13 -11.82
CA GLU A 311 20.45 2.11 -12.84
C GLU A 311 21.37 0.92 -12.52
N ILE A 312 20.83 -0.31 -12.52
CA ILE A 312 21.59 -1.54 -12.26
C ILE A 312 21.51 -2.47 -13.47
N ALA A 313 22.65 -2.69 -14.12
CA ALA A 313 22.83 -3.74 -15.11
C ALA A 313 23.47 -4.97 -14.43
N LEU A 314 22.71 -6.06 -14.30
CA LEU A 314 23.16 -7.33 -13.72
C LEU A 314 23.62 -8.30 -14.82
N PHE A 315 24.69 -9.05 -14.56
CA PHE A 315 25.25 -10.04 -15.47
C PHE A 315 25.54 -11.36 -14.75
N ILE A 316 25.29 -12.47 -15.45
CA ILE A 316 25.67 -13.83 -15.04
C ILE A 316 26.52 -14.41 -16.16
N ASP A 317 27.74 -14.87 -15.84
CA ASP A 317 28.73 -15.36 -16.82
C ASP A 317 28.94 -14.37 -17.98
N HIS A 318 29.12 -13.09 -17.66
CA HIS A 318 29.24 -11.95 -18.57
C HIS A 318 28.03 -11.68 -19.49
N LYS A 319 26.90 -12.38 -19.29
CA LYS A 319 25.68 -12.17 -20.09
C LYS A 319 24.71 -11.27 -19.35
N MET A 320 24.22 -10.24 -20.04
CA MET A 320 23.32 -9.25 -19.46
C MET A 320 21.94 -9.84 -19.17
N VAL A 321 21.49 -9.75 -17.93
CA VAL A 321 20.16 -10.20 -17.50
C VAL A 321 19.06 -9.43 -18.24
N GLY A 322 18.05 -10.14 -18.71
CA GLY A 322 16.91 -9.58 -19.46
C GLY A 322 17.19 -9.35 -20.94
N LYS A 323 18.43 -9.59 -21.41
CA LYS A 323 18.83 -9.48 -22.82
C LYS A 323 19.50 -10.74 -23.34
N ASP A 324 20.64 -11.11 -22.74
CA ASP A 324 21.48 -12.24 -23.15
C ASP A 324 21.42 -13.41 -22.15
N PHE A 325 20.89 -13.16 -20.95
CA PHE A 325 20.60 -14.14 -19.90
C PHE A 325 19.15 -13.97 -19.43
N LEU A 326 18.32 -15.01 -19.56
CA LEU A 326 16.91 -14.98 -19.20
C LEU A 326 16.64 -15.73 -17.90
N GLU A 327 15.47 -15.50 -17.30
CA GLU A 327 15.07 -16.27 -16.12
C GLU A 327 15.05 -17.77 -16.43
N TYR A 328 15.61 -18.55 -15.50
CA TYR A 328 15.79 -20.01 -15.58
C TYR A 328 16.78 -20.49 -16.64
N ASP A 329 17.59 -19.61 -17.22
CA ASP A 329 18.79 -20.03 -17.94
C ASP A 329 19.74 -20.78 -16.99
N PHE A 330 20.51 -21.69 -17.56
CA PHE A 330 21.54 -22.41 -16.85
C PHE A 330 22.83 -21.60 -16.79
N SER A 331 23.51 -21.73 -15.66
CA SER A 331 24.87 -21.23 -15.42
C SER A 331 25.75 -22.35 -14.85
N SER A 332 27.05 -22.09 -14.74
CA SER A 332 28.02 -23.04 -14.17
C SER A 332 27.84 -23.19 -12.65
N SER A 333 28.57 -24.12 -12.02
CA SER A 333 28.64 -24.18 -10.55
C SER A 333 29.41 -23.02 -9.93
N GLN A 334 30.18 -22.26 -10.72
CA GLN A 334 30.96 -21.11 -10.25
C GLN A 334 30.60 -19.87 -11.10
N PRO A 335 29.33 -19.44 -11.07
CA PRO A 335 28.86 -18.33 -11.90
C PRO A 335 29.67 -17.06 -11.63
N GLU A 336 30.07 -16.36 -12.69
CA GLU A 336 30.59 -15.00 -12.52
C GLU A 336 29.40 -14.03 -12.40
N ILE A 337 29.23 -13.44 -11.22
CA ILE A 337 28.14 -12.52 -10.91
C ILE A 337 28.72 -11.10 -10.91
N GLU A 338 28.26 -10.29 -11.85
CA GLU A 338 28.70 -8.91 -12.02
C GLU A 338 27.52 -7.95 -12.03
N ALA A 339 27.71 -6.73 -11.52
CA ALA A 339 26.76 -5.66 -11.81
C ALA A 339 27.47 -4.33 -12.03
N SER A 340 26.94 -3.55 -12.97
CA SER A 340 27.29 -2.15 -13.18
C SER A 340 26.16 -1.27 -12.68
N ILE A 341 26.47 -0.39 -11.75
CA ILE A 341 25.53 0.48 -11.05
C ILE A 341 25.90 1.92 -11.38
N SER A 342 24.96 2.75 -11.85
CA SER A 342 25.26 4.15 -12.17
C SER A 342 24.13 5.09 -11.76
N ASP A 343 24.50 6.28 -11.31
CA ASP A 343 23.55 7.32 -10.90
C ASP A 343 24.11 8.73 -11.18
N SER A 344 23.25 9.71 -11.43
CA SER A 344 23.69 11.07 -11.76
C SER A 344 24.30 11.83 -10.58
N GLN A 345 23.82 11.56 -9.36
CA GLN A 345 24.28 12.17 -8.10
C GLN A 345 25.27 11.27 -7.34
N GLY A 346 25.51 10.06 -7.85
CA GLY A 346 26.48 9.11 -7.35
C GLY A 346 25.87 8.05 -6.44
N ILE A 347 26.69 7.07 -6.03
CA ILE A 347 26.24 5.84 -5.38
C ILE A 347 26.70 5.78 -3.93
N ASN A 348 25.80 5.43 -3.00
CA ASN A 348 26.16 5.15 -1.62
C ASN A 348 26.81 3.77 -1.50
N MET A 349 28.15 3.75 -1.49
CA MET A 349 28.97 2.52 -1.45
C MET A 349 28.65 1.57 -0.27
N ASN A 350 28.17 2.12 0.85
CA ASN A 350 27.80 1.36 2.05
C ASN A 350 26.43 0.67 1.95
N LYS A 351 25.64 1.04 0.93
CA LYS A 351 24.27 0.58 0.70
C LYS A 351 24.10 -0.28 -0.55
N ILE A 352 25.21 -0.73 -1.13
CA ILE A 352 25.22 -1.76 -2.16
C ILE A 352 25.15 -3.13 -1.48
N GLU A 353 24.08 -3.88 -1.75
CA GLU A 353 23.88 -5.25 -1.26
C GLU A 353 23.82 -6.25 -2.42
N LEU A 354 24.52 -7.37 -2.27
CA LEU A 354 24.40 -8.56 -3.11
C LEU A 354 23.80 -9.69 -2.26
N LYS A 355 22.82 -10.42 -2.80
CA LYS A 355 22.22 -11.58 -2.15
C LYS A 355 22.14 -12.78 -3.08
N ILE A 356 22.35 -13.96 -2.54
CA ILE A 356 22.07 -15.25 -3.19
C ILE A 356 21.03 -15.99 -2.35
N ASN A 357 19.91 -16.39 -2.93
CA ASN A 357 18.77 -17.03 -2.25
C ASN A 357 18.26 -16.25 -1.03
N GLY A 358 18.36 -14.91 -1.09
CA GLY A 358 17.99 -14.02 0.00
C GLY A 358 19.07 -13.82 1.07
N GLU A 359 20.14 -14.63 1.08
CA GLU A 359 21.26 -14.48 2.00
C GLU A 359 22.25 -13.42 1.52
N LYS A 360 22.66 -12.52 2.41
CA LYS A 360 23.56 -11.40 2.09
C LYS A 360 25.00 -11.89 1.94
N ILE A 361 25.60 -11.57 0.79
CA ILE A 361 27.03 -11.78 0.54
C ILE A 361 27.80 -10.58 1.09
N VAL A 362 28.74 -10.85 1.99
CA VAL A 362 29.51 -9.80 2.69
C VAL A 362 30.88 -9.54 2.06
N ASP A 363 31.43 -10.51 1.33
CA ASP A 363 32.77 -10.44 0.75
C ASP A 363 32.68 -10.53 -0.79
N PHE A 364 32.35 -9.40 -1.41
CA PHE A 364 32.36 -9.24 -2.85
C PHE A 364 33.14 -7.98 -3.23
N HIS A 365 33.76 -8.00 -4.41
CA HIS A 365 34.57 -6.89 -4.87
C HIS A 365 33.67 -5.74 -5.33
N LYS A 366 34.04 -4.51 -4.94
CA LYS A 366 33.42 -3.26 -5.37
C LYS A 366 34.52 -2.33 -5.86
N SER A 367 34.34 -1.72 -7.02
CA SER A 367 35.27 -0.73 -7.56
C SER A 367 34.50 0.40 -8.26
N ILE A 368 35.06 1.61 -8.21
CA ILE A 368 34.55 2.75 -9.00
C ILE A 368 35.14 2.63 -10.40
N ASP A 369 34.33 2.87 -11.43
CA ASP A 369 34.80 2.82 -12.82
C ASP A 369 35.82 3.94 -13.07
N GLU A 370 36.97 3.59 -13.67
CA GLU A 370 38.08 4.51 -13.91
C GLU A 370 37.70 5.67 -14.85
N THR A 371 36.71 5.46 -15.72
CA THR A 371 36.27 6.44 -16.72
C THR A 371 35.01 7.21 -16.32
N ASN A 372 34.25 6.68 -15.35
CA ASN A 372 33.03 7.30 -14.85
C ASN A 372 32.94 7.17 -13.31
N PRO A 373 33.24 8.25 -12.55
CA PRO A 373 33.23 8.20 -11.08
C PRO A 373 31.83 7.97 -10.48
N ASN A 374 30.79 8.15 -11.28
CA ASN A 374 29.40 7.91 -10.91
C ASN A 374 28.93 6.48 -11.20
N MET A 375 29.83 5.61 -11.67
CA MET A 375 29.57 4.21 -11.92
C MET A 375 30.38 3.33 -10.98
N VAL A 376 29.72 2.36 -10.37
CA VAL A 376 30.30 1.35 -9.50
C VAL A 376 30.13 -0.01 -10.15
N ARG A 377 31.21 -0.79 -10.17
CA ARG A 377 31.18 -2.19 -10.60
C ARG A 377 31.29 -3.09 -9.38
N ILE A 378 30.52 -4.17 -9.40
CA ILE A 378 30.65 -5.25 -8.43
C ILE A 378 31.00 -6.54 -9.15
N PHE A 379 31.79 -7.38 -8.49
CA PHE A 379 32.14 -8.71 -8.96
C PHE A 379 32.12 -9.69 -7.79
N TYR A 380 31.50 -10.84 -8.01
CA TYR A 380 31.47 -11.95 -7.07
C TYR A 380 31.44 -13.28 -7.84
N GLN A 381 32.20 -14.25 -7.34
CA GLN A 381 32.17 -15.62 -7.85
C GLN A 381 32.06 -16.56 -6.63
N PRO A 382 30.93 -17.26 -6.45
CA PRO A 382 30.77 -18.19 -5.34
C PRO A 382 31.64 -19.44 -5.55
N GLU A 383 32.00 -20.08 -4.46
CA GLU A 383 32.58 -21.43 -4.48
C GLU A 383 31.48 -22.45 -4.83
N ASP A 384 31.82 -23.43 -5.68
CA ASP A 384 30.95 -24.45 -6.29
C ASP A 384 29.54 -24.58 -5.69
N LEU A 385 28.57 -23.97 -6.37
CA LEU A 385 27.15 -24.13 -6.13
C LEU A 385 26.71 -25.57 -6.46
N GLU A 386 25.85 -26.12 -5.60
CA GLU A 386 25.22 -27.42 -5.82
C GLU A 386 24.16 -27.36 -6.93
N ASP A 387 23.71 -28.53 -7.38
CA ASP A 387 22.62 -28.61 -8.37
C ASP A 387 21.33 -28.03 -7.77
N GLY A 388 20.76 -27.01 -8.41
CA GLY A 388 19.60 -26.33 -7.85
C GLY A 388 19.17 -25.07 -8.59
N GLU A 389 18.10 -24.46 -8.07
CA GLU A 389 17.63 -23.14 -8.48
C GLU A 389 18.21 -22.08 -7.55
N TYR A 390 18.72 -21.00 -8.14
CA TYR A 390 19.34 -19.90 -7.45
C TYR A 390 18.71 -18.58 -7.84
N GLN A 391 18.56 -17.69 -6.86
CA GLN A 391 18.17 -16.30 -7.07
C GLN A 391 19.34 -15.40 -6.70
N VAL A 392 19.79 -14.57 -7.63
CA VAL A 392 20.72 -13.47 -7.34
C VAL A 392 19.94 -12.16 -7.35
N SER A 393 20.22 -11.29 -6.38
CA SER A 393 19.73 -9.92 -6.39
C SER A 393 20.80 -8.92 -5.95
N VAL A 394 20.83 -7.78 -6.61
CA VAL A 394 21.66 -6.63 -6.26
C VAL A 394 20.75 -5.45 -5.98
N SER A 395 21.02 -4.69 -4.92
CA SER A 395 20.33 -3.42 -4.65
C SER A 395 21.33 -2.32 -4.34
N SER A 396 20.97 -1.08 -4.67
CA SER A 396 21.81 0.10 -4.43
C SER A 396 20.96 1.31 -4.06
N GLU A 397 21.53 2.17 -3.21
CA GLU A 397 21.03 3.50 -2.85
C GLU A 397 21.93 4.56 -3.50
N ASP A 398 21.34 5.64 -4.01
CA ASP A 398 22.08 6.81 -4.50
C ASP A 398 22.64 7.67 -3.34
N LEU A 399 23.26 8.82 -3.65
CA LEU A 399 23.69 9.82 -2.67
C LEU A 399 22.71 10.99 -2.50
N SER A 400 21.49 10.90 -3.05
CA SER A 400 20.49 11.96 -2.97
C SER A 400 19.88 12.06 -1.57
N PHE A 401 19.15 13.15 -1.32
CA PHE A 401 18.42 13.30 -0.07
C PHE A 401 17.27 12.27 0.05
N GLU A 402 16.58 12.00 -1.06
CA GLU A 402 15.50 11.02 -1.16
C GLU A 402 15.98 9.58 -0.93
N LYS A 403 17.28 9.32 -1.09
CA LYS A 403 17.91 8.00 -0.95
C LYS A 403 17.21 6.99 -1.84
N ASN A 404 17.14 7.28 -3.13
CA ASN A 404 16.43 6.41 -4.06
C ASN A 404 17.13 5.06 -4.14
N ILE A 405 16.33 3.99 -4.09
CA ILE A 405 16.82 2.61 -4.10
C ILE A 405 16.31 1.92 -5.36
N SER A 406 17.20 1.18 -6.01
CA SER A 406 16.84 0.22 -7.07
C SER A 406 17.36 -1.17 -6.74
N TRP A 407 16.82 -2.15 -7.47
CA TRP A 407 17.27 -3.52 -7.42
C TRP A 407 17.21 -4.16 -8.80
N ALA A 408 18.10 -5.13 -9.02
CA ALA A 408 18.05 -6.08 -10.13
C ALA A 408 18.06 -7.49 -9.56
N LYS A 409 17.31 -8.42 -10.16
CA LYS A 409 17.28 -9.83 -9.75
C LYS A 409 17.16 -10.76 -10.94
N VAL A 410 17.62 -11.99 -10.77
CA VAL A 410 17.43 -13.07 -11.74
C VAL A 410 17.36 -14.42 -11.05
N LEU A 411 16.53 -15.32 -11.57
CA LEU A 411 16.51 -16.75 -11.24
C LEU A 411 17.33 -17.51 -12.28
N PHE A 412 18.20 -18.41 -11.85
CA PHE A 412 18.99 -19.28 -12.74
C PHE A 412 19.11 -20.69 -12.17
N LEU A 413 19.56 -21.62 -13.01
CA LEU A 413 19.71 -23.03 -12.66
C LEU A 413 21.18 -23.44 -12.71
N VAL A 414 21.62 -24.25 -11.74
CA VAL A 414 22.93 -24.89 -11.72
C VAL A 414 22.73 -26.39 -11.87
N GLU A 415 23.47 -27.00 -12.80
CA GLU A 415 23.47 -28.46 -13.01
C GLU A 415 24.89 -28.98 -13.30
N SER A 416 25.34 -29.93 -12.48
CA SER A 416 26.62 -30.61 -12.57
C SER A 416 26.70 -31.55 -13.78
N LYS A 417 25.56 -32.08 -14.23
CA LYS A 417 25.46 -32.99 -15.39
C LYS A 417 24.67 -32.37 -16.52
N ILE A 418 24.80 -32.92 -17.72
CA ILE A 418 24.00 -32.49 -18.86
C ILE A 418 22.50 -32.75 -18.59
N ARG A 419 21.67 -31.72 -18.82
CA ARG A 419 20.21 -31.77 -18.72
C ARG A 419 19.57 -31.15 -19.95
N LEU A 420 18.37 -31.62 -20.26
CA LEU A 420 17.45 -31.01 -21.22
C LEU A 420 16.26 -30.43 -20.45
N LYS A 421 15.93 -29.16 -20.67
CA LYS A 421 14.71 -28.50 -20.17
C LYS A 421 13.97 -27.82 -21.32
N GLY A 422 12.67 -27.59 -21.16
CA GLY A 422 11.87 -26.87 -22.18
C GLY A 422 11.83 -27.55 -23.54
N VAL A 423 11.96 -28.89 -23.58
CA VAL A 423 11.91 -29.65 -24.83
C VAL A 423 10.50 -29.56 -25.41
N MET A 424 10.38 -28.84 -26.52
CA MET A 424 9.13 -28.56 -27.19
C MET A 424 9.33 -28.59 -28.70
N ASN A 425 8.21 -28.53 -29.43
CA ASN A 425 8.22 -28.22 -30.83
C ASN A 425 7.11 -27.20 -31.13
N TYR A 426 7.37 -26.25 -32.02
CA TYR A 426 6.39 -25.25 -32.43
C TYR A 426 6.47 -24.98 -33.95
N PRO A 427 5.33 -24.88 -34.65
CA PRO A 427 3.97 -25.15 -34.17
C PRO A 427 3.74 -26.62 -33.79
N ASN A 428 2.78 -26.90 -32.91
CA ASN A 428 2.30 -28.25 -32.60
C ASN A 428 0.79 -28.19 -32.28
N PRO A 429 -0.13 -28.73 -33.11
CA PRO A 429 0.13 -29.46 -34.35
C PRO A 429 0.82 -28.62 -35.43
N PHE A 430 1.60 -29.27 -36.30
CA PHE A 430 2.28 -28.62 -37.42
C PHE A 430 1.75 -29.09 -38.77
N LYS A 431 1.82 -28.21 -39.77
CA LYS A 431 1.40 -28.48 -41.14
C LYS A 431 2.59 -28.80 -42.03
N ASP A 432 3.34 -27.80 -42.47
CA ASP A 432 4.46 -28.03 -43.40
C ASP A 432 5.76 -28.32 -42.65
N GLU A 433 5.95 -27.68 -41.49
CA GLU A 433 7.17 -27.78 -40.71
C GLU A 433 6.96 -27.42 -39.24
N THR A 434 7.89 -27.86 -38.41
CA THR A 434 8.01 -27.47 -37.01
C THR A 434 9.46 -27.14 -36.70
N GLU A 435 9.68 -26.41 -35.62
CA GLU A 435 10.99 -26.26 -35.02
C GLU A 435 11.02 -26.99 -33.67
N PHE A 436 12.03 -27.82 -33.44
CA PHE A 436 12.30 -28.39 -32.12
C PHE A 436 13.11 -27.40 -31.31
N THR A 437 12.71 -27.12 -30.08
CA THR A 437 13.39 -26.20 -29.16
C THR A 437 13.73 -26.91 -27.86
N TYR A 438 14.89 -26.61 -27.28
CA TYR A 438 15.31 -27.16 -25.99
C TYR A 438 16.39 -26.29 -25.35
N LEU A 439 16.47 -26.34 -24.02
CA LEU A 439 17.54 -25.76 -23.22
C LEU A 439 18.53 -26.86 -22.82
N LEU A 440 19.83 -26.62 -22.98
CA LEU A 440 20.89 -27.48 -22.45
C LEU A 440 21.57 -26.83 -21.26
N SER A 441 21.79 -27.60 -20.18
CA SER A 441 22.46 -27.07 -18.99
C SER A 441 23.92 -26.67 -19.18
N LYS A 442 24.58 -27.27 -20.19
CA LYS A 442 25.96 -26.99 -20.59
C LYS A 442 26.15 -27.43 -22.04
N PRO A 443 27.24 -27.03 -22.71
CA PRO A 443 27.50 -27.53 -24.06
C PRO A 443 27.57 -29.07 -24.05
N ALA A 444 26.95 -29.69 -25.05
CA ALA A 444 26.95 -31.14 -25.23
C ALA A 444 27.95 -31.55 -26.31
N GLU A 445 28.52 -32.75 -26.18
CA GLU A 445 29.34 -33.37 -27.23
C GLU A 445 28.51 -33.62 -28.49
N SER A 446 27.27 -34.08 -28.31
CA SER A 446 26.31 -34.22 -29.41
C SER A 446 24.87 -34.16 -28.91
N VAL A 447 23.98 -33.74 -29.81
CA VAL A 447 22.53 -33.84 -29.64
C VAL A 447 21.94 -34.58 -30.85
N GLU A 448 21.05 -35.52 -30.58
CA GLU A 448 20.32 -36.26 -31.60
C GLU A 448 18.80 -36.20 -31.31
N ILE A 449 18.02 -35.91 -32.34
CA ILE A 449 16.55 -35.94 -32.29
C ILE A 449 16.05 -37.10 -33.15
N LYS A 450 15.19 -37.95 -32.59
CA LYS A 450 14.55 -39.05 -33.33
C LYS A 450 13.03 -38.91 -33.27
N VAL A 451 12.37 -39.08 -34.40
CA VAL A 451 10.91 -39.09 -34.52
C VAL A 451 10.43 -40.50 -34.81
N PHE A 452 9.38 -40.94 -34.13
CA PHE A 452 8.81 -42.29 -34.20
C PHE A 452 7.29 -42.23 -34.36
N THR A 453 6.75 -43.26 -34.99
CA THR A 453 5.32 -43.59 -34.90
C THR A 453 4.94 -44.07 -33.49
N LEU A 454 3.65 -44.13 -33.17
CA LEU A 454 3.16 -44.72 -31.90
C LEU A 454 3.52 -46.21 -31.73
N SER A 455 3.75 -46.95 -32.81
CA SER A 455 4.20 -48.34 -32.77
C SER A 455 5.72 -48.50 -32.61
N GLY A 456 6.46 -47.39 -32.53
CA GLY A 456 7.91 -47.39 -32.34
C GLY A 456 8.74 -47.48 -33.63
N ARG A 457 8.11 -47.47 -34.82
CA ARG A 457 8.84 -47.34 -36.10
C ARG A 457 9.51 -45.97 -36.16
N LEU A 458 10.83 -45.95 -36.39
CA LEU A 458 11.62 -44.73 -36.63
C LEU A 458 11.21 -44.09 -37.96
N ILE A 459 10.96 -42.79 -37.93
CA ILE A 459 10.57 -41.95 -39.07
C ILE A 459 11.74 -41.07 -39.51
N LYS A 460 12.40 -40.39 -38.56
CA LYS A 460 13.50 -39.46 -38.85
C LYS A 460 14.56 -39.52 -37.75
N SER A 461 15.83 -39.46 -38.12
CA SER A 461 16.96 -39.21 -37.21
C SER A 461 17.68 -37.95 -37.67
N ILE A 462 17.66 -36.92 -36.82
CA ILE A 462 18.38 -35.66 -37.00
C ILE A 462 19.61 -35.74 -36.11
N LYS A 463 20.76 -36.02 -36.73
CA LYS A 463 22.06 -36.10 -36.06
C LYS A 463 22.70 -34.72 -36.02
N ASN A 464 23.52 -34.46 -34.98
CA ASN A 464 24.25 -33.22 -34.80
C ASN A 464 23.33 -31.98 -34.71
N ALA A 465 22.24 -32.10 -33.96
CA ALA A 465 21.45 -30.93 -33.61
C ALA A 465 22.29 -29.96 -32.75
N PRO A 466 21.94 -28.65 -32.70
CA PRO A 466 22.70 -27.68 -31.93
C PRO A 466 22.91 -28.10 -30.48
N ALA A 467 24.12 -27.88 -29.99
CA ALA A 467 24.61 -28.43 -28.72
C ALA A 467 25.22 -27.34 -27.81
N ALA A 468 24.85 -26.07 -28.01
CA ALA A 468 25.29 -24.96 -27.18
C ALA A 468 24.59 -25.01 -25.81
N SER A 469 25.14 -24.35 -24.78
CA SER A 469 24.39 -24.17 -23.53
C SER A 469 23.18 -23.25 -23.74
N ASN A 470 22.18 -23.39 -22.88
CA ASN A 470 20.88 -22.71 -22.95
C ASN A 470 20.16 -22.99 -24.27
N PHE A 471 19.56 -21.96 -24.88
CA PHE A 471 18.61 -22.11 -25.98
C PHE A 471 19.23 -22.69 -27.25
N ASN A 472 18.60 -23.76 -27.74
CA ASN A 472 18.91 -24.40 -29.01
C ASN A 472 17.61 -24.63 -29.78
N SER A 473 17.68 -24.48 -31.10
CA SER A 473 16.56 -24.80 -31.99
C SER A 473 17.01 -25.48 -33.29
N ILE A 474 16.15 -26.32 -33.85
CA ILE A 474 16.38 -26.93 -35.16
C ILE A 474 15.06 -27.19 -35.89
N ARG A 475 14.99 -26.73 -37.13
CA ARG A 475 13.81 -26.89 -38.01
C ARG A 475 13.74 -28.30 -38.59
N TRP A 476 12.52 -28.82 -38.69
CA TRP A 476 12.19 -30.07 -39.40
C TRP A 476 10.99 -29.86 -40.33
N ASP A 477 11.15 -30.31 -41.57
CA ASP A 477 10.22 -30.16 -42.69
C ASP A 477 9.11 -31.22 -42.74
N GLY A 478 8.93 -32.00 -41.66
CA GLY A 478 7.90 -33.04 -41.60
C GLY A 478 8.14 -34.25 -42.49
N LYS A 479 9.32 -34.39 -43.09
CA LYS A 479 9.66 -35.53 -43.96
C LYS A 479 10.37 -36.65 -43.22
N ASP A 480 10.15 -37.88 -43.67
CA ASP A 480 10.83 -39.05 -43.14
C ASP A 480 12.31 -39.11 -43.58
N GLN A 481 12.96 -40.24 -43.29
CA GLN A 481 14.38 -40.43 -43.58
C GLN A 481 14.68 -40.51 -45.09
N ASP A 482 13.71 -40.97 -45.89
CA ASP A 482 13.83 -41.14 -47.33
C ASP A 482 13.41 -39.88 -48.11
N GLY A 483 12.80 -38.92 -47.41
CA GLY A 483 12.41 -37.61 -47.95
C GLY A 483 10.93 -37.55 -48.34
N ASP A 484 10.13 -38.55 -47.96
CA ASP A 484 8.70 -38.58 -48.19
C ASP A 484 7.95 -37.85 -47.07
N GLU A 485 6.80 -37.26 -47.41
CA GLU A 485 5.93 -36.62 -46.41
C GLU A 485 5.31 -37.67 -45.48
N ILE A 486 5.34 -37.38 -44.18
CA ILE A 486 4.68 -38.24 -43.19
C ILE A 486 3.17 -37.99 -43.21
N ALA A 487 2.40 -39.04 -42.93
CA ALA A 487 0.95 -38.95 -42.84
C ALA A 487 0.48 -38.06 -41.66
N ASN A 488 -0.76 -37.58 -41.73
CA ASN A 488 -1.40 -36.93 -40.59
C ASN A 488 -1.49 -37.90 -39.41
N GLY A 489 -1.19 -37.42 -38.21
CA GLY A 489 -1.27 -38.25 -37.02
C GLY A 489 -0.40 -37.76 -35.88
N VAL A 490 -0.42 -38.56 -34.80
CA VAL A 490 0.39 -38.35 -33.62
C VAL A 490 1.66 -39.19 -33.72
N TYR A 491 2.79 -38.52 -33.46
CA TYR A 491 4.12 -39.09 -33.41
C TYR A 491 4.74 -38.82 -32.06
N ILE A 492 5.80 -39.56 -31.75
CA ILE A 492 6.62 -39.36 -30.56
C ILE A 492 8.01 -38.95 -31.03
N TYR A 493 8.58 -37.90 -30.46
CA TYR A 493 9.97 -37.58 -30.68
C TYR A 493 10.77 -37.67 -29.38
N LYS A 494 12.05 -38.01 -29.52
CA LYS A 494 13.02 -38.11 -28.44
C LYS A 494 14.20 -37.21 -28.75
N VAL A 495 14.53 -36.32 -27.83
CA VAL A 495 15.76 -35.52 -27.85
C VAL A 495 16.75 -36.16 -26.89
N MET A 496 17.96 -36.43 -27.35
CA MET A 496 19.03 -37.04 -26.57
C MET A 496 20.25 -36.14 -26.63
N ALA A 497 20.82 -35.81 -25.47
CA ALA A 497 22.05 -35.05 -25.34
C ALA A 497 23.12 -35.88 -24.62
N TRP A 498 24.35 -35.82 -25.13
CA TRP A 498 25.53 -36.47 -24.54
C TRP A 498 26.50 -35.40 -24.05
N GLY A 499 26.82 -35.41 -22.76
CA GLY A 499 27.84 -34.56 -22.18
C GLY A 499 29.25 -35.09 -22.47
N PHE A 500 30.24 -34.22 -22.41
CA PHE A 500 31.67 -34.58 -22.56
C PHE A 500 32.19 -35.51 -21.45
N ASP A 501 31.45 -35.63 -20.36
CA ASP A 501 31.67 -36.54 -19.23
C ASP A 501 31.10 -37.95 -19.48
N GLY A 502 30.52 -38.20 -20.65
CA GLY A 502 29.89 -39.46 -21.04
C GLY A 502 28.48 -39.65 -20.51
N TYR A 503 27.92 -38.69 -19.76
CA TYR A 503 26.53 -38.77 -19.31
C TYR A 503 25.57 -38.48 -20.46
N LYS A 504 24.47 -39.24 -20.50
CA LYS A 504 23.39 -39.05 -21.46
C LYS A 504 22.12 -38.62 -20.75
N TYR A 505 21.44 -37.62 -21.29
CA TYR A 505 20.09 -37.23 -20.87
C TYR A 505 19.13 -37.30 -22.04
N GLU A 506 17.90 -37.75 -21.81
CA GLU A 506 16.90 -37.86 -22.88
C GLU A 506 15.51 -37.45 -22.41
N VAL A 507 14.78 -36.79 -23.29
CA VAL A 507 13.39 -36.36 -23.07
C VAL A 507 12.55 -36.82 -24.24
N ILE A 508 11.35 -37.31 -23.94
CA ILE A 508 10.37 -37.81 -24.91
C ILE A 508 9.16 -36.88 -24.90
N GLN A 509 8.69 -36.49 -26.08
CA GLN A 509 7.54 -35.62 -26.26
C GLN A 509 6.66 -36.08 -27.44
N LYS A 510 5.45 -35.52 -27.52
CA LYS A 510 4.50 -35.79 -28.60
C LYS A 510 4.52 -34.68 -29.63
N ILE A 511 4.38 -35.05 -30.90
CA ILE A 511 4.25 -34.12 -32.01
C ILE A 511 3.11 -34.56 -32.92
N VAL A 512 2.31 -33.61 -33.41
CA VAL A 512 1.12 -33.88 -34.22
C VAL A 512 1.28 -33.24 -35.60
N LYS A 513 1.17 -34.06 -36.65
CA LYS A 513 1.11 -33.60 -38.06
C LYS A 513 -0.34 -33.47 -38.50
N ILE A 514 -0.67 -32.34 -39.10
CA ILE A 514 -1.94 -32.07 -39.78
C ILE A 514 -1.68 -31.58 -41.22
N ASN A 515 -2.72 -31.56 -42.05
CA ASN A 515 -2.66 -31.08 -43.43
C ASN A 515 -3.23 -29.68 -43.60
#